data_AF-A0A5C1QGG7-F1
#
_entry.id   AF-A0A5C1QGG7-F1
#
_cell.length_a   1.000
_cell.length_b   1.000
_cell.length_c   1.000
_cell.angle_alpha   90.00
_cell.angle_beta   90.00
_cell.angle_gamma   90.00
#
_symmetry.space_group_name_H-M   'P 1'
#
loop_
_entity.id
_entity.type
_entity.pdbx_description
1 polymer ?
#
loop_
_entity_poly.entity_id
_entity_poly.type
_entity_poly.pdbx_seq_one_letter_code
_entity_poly.pdbx_strand_id
1 'polypeptide(L)'
;MSTEEERQIISDLLKLYPDVVNNLGGEKVVNTDSILERIANYIEKHKWLVNEKIPYTITLEQAFFSWYENVFFPQWTEMVNSNILTILNKYTPYELYKMVSTEYFYLMESDRSTYYNKACYAVILRESKSFFTRLSAKIKLSRL
;
A
#
# COMPACT_ATOMS: atom_id res chain seq x y z
N MET A 1 12.01 23.58 -2.09
CA MET A 1 11.85 22.71 -3.27
C MET A 1 10.53 23.07 -3.91
N SER A 2 10.51 23.22 -5.24
CA SER A 2 9.24 23.38 -5.97
C SER A 2 8.54 22.02 -6.10
N THR A 3 7.22 22.02 -6.24
CA THR A 3 6.43 20.79 -6.49
C THR A 3 6.92 20.02 -7.72
N GLU A 4 7.51 20.71 -8.70
CA GLU A 4 8.09 20.10 -9.90
C GLU A 4 9.40 19.34 -9.61
N GLU A 5 10.28 19.90 -8.78
CA GLU A 5 11.50 19.22 -8.34
C GLU A 5 11.18 17.96 -7.51
N GLU A 6 10.18 18.03 -6.63
CA GLU A 6 9.71 16.88 -5.84
C GLU A 6 9.17 15.75 -6.74
N ARG A 7 8.36 16.11 -7.73
CA ARG A 7 7.85 15.17 -8.74
C ARG A 7 8.96 14.51 -9.54
N GLN A 8 9.98 15.28 -9.93
CA GLN A 8 11.11 14.75 -10.68
C GLN A 8 11.91 13.74 -9.84
N ILE A 9 12.19 14.05 -8.56
CA ILE A 9 12.88 13.13 -7.64
C ILE A 9 12.10 11.82 -7.50
N ILE A 10 10.78 11.88 -7.28
CA ILE A 10 9.95 10.68 -7.15
C ILE A 10 9.93 9.88 -8.46
N SER A 11 9.82 10.55 -9.61
CA SER A 11 9.89 9.90 -10.92
C SER A 11 11.20 9.14 -11.09
N ASP A 12 12.33 9.75 -10.72
CA ASP A 12 13.65 9.12 -10.82
C ASP A 12 13.81 7.96 -9.83
N LEU A 13 13.29 8.09 -8.60
CA LEU A 13 13.24 6.98 -7.64
C LEU A 13 12.41 5.82 -8.18
N LEU A 14 11.22 6.07 -8.76
CA LEU A 14 10.36 5.01 -9.29
C LEU A 14 10.98 4.26 -10.48
N LYS A 15 11.90 4.87 -11.22
CA LYS A 15 12.71 4.15 -12.23
C LYS A 15 13.68 3.15 -11.58
N LEU A 16 14.16 3.42 -10.37
CA LEU A 16 15.04 2.52 -9.62
C LEU A 16 14.28 1.38 -8.93
N TYR A 17 12.97 1.57 -8.68
CA TYR A 17 12.08 0.59 -8.05
C TYR A 17 10.93 0.20 -9.02
N PRO A 18 11.26 -0.49 -10.13
CA PRO A 18 10.28 -0.80 -11.17
C PRO A 18 9.17 -1.73 -10.68
N ASP A 19 9.43 -2.52 -9.63
CA ASP A 19 8.43 -3.38 -9.00
C ASP A 19 7.28 -2.55 -8.42
N VAL A 20 7.54 -1.38 -7.81
CA VAL A 20 6.49 -0.48 -7.31
C VAL A 20 5.53 -0.09 -8.44
N VAL A 21 6.08 0.35 -9.57
CA VAL A 21 5.30 0.79 -10.73
C VAL A 21 4.56 -0.39 -11.35
N ASN A 22 5.23 -1.53 -11.54
CA ASN A 22 4.63 -2.72 -12.14
C ASN A 22 3.50 -3.29 -11.27
N ASN A 23 3.73 -3.37 -9.96
CA ASN A 23 2.81 -3.93 -9.00
C ASN A 23 1.59 -3.04 -8.80
N LEU A 24 1.79 -1.73 -8.57
CA LEU A 24 0.67 -0.81 -8.34
C LEU A 24 -0.04 -0.39 -9.63
N GLY A 25 0.69 -0.28 -10.74
CA GLY A 25 0.14 0.08 -12.05
C GLY A 25 -0.76 -1.01 -12.65
N GLY A 26 -0.46 -2.29 -12.39
CA GLY A 26 -1.20 -3.43 -12.94
C GLY A 26 -1.21 -3.48 -14.48
N GLU A 27 -2.02 -4.37 -15.06
CA GLU A 27 -2.19 -4.48 -16.53
C GLU A 27 -2.88 -3.26 -17.16
N LYS A 28 -3.56 -2.45 -16.35
CA LYS A 28 -4.23 -1.22 -16.75
C LYS A 28 -3.37 -0.01 -16.39
N VAL A 29 -2.24 0.14 -17.07
CA VAL A 29 -1.40 1.34 -17.01
C VAL A 29 -2.16 2.49 -17.67
N VAL A 30 -3.15 3.06 -16.97
CA VAL A 30 -3.88 4.25 -17.39
C VAL A 30 -2.98 5.44 -17.08
N ASN A 31 -2.15 5.76 -18.07
CA ASN A 31 -1.17 6.84 -18.13
C ASN A 31 -0.20 6.87 -16.94
N THR A 32 1.07 6.54 -17.19
CA THR A 32 2.15 6.51 -16.19
C THR A 32 2.15 7.74 -15.29
N ASP A 33 1.84 8.92 -15.83
CA ASP A 33 1.76 10.17 -15.08
C ASP A 33 0.74 10.15 -13.92
N SER A 34 -0.41 9.48 -14.08
CA SER A 34 -1.45 9.39 -13.05
C SER A 34 -1.06 8.46 -11.89
N ILE A 35 -0.38 7.34 -12.17
CA ILE A 35 0.11 6.45 -11.11
C ILE A 35 1.33 7.04 -10.39
N LEU A 36 2.22 7.72 -11.14
CA LEU A 36 3.34 8.47 -10.57
C LEU A 36 2.83 9.54 -9.61
N GLU A 37 1.83 10.34 -10.01
CA GLU A 37 1.24 11.37 -9.15
C GLU A 37 0.59 10.78 -7.90
N ARG A 38 -0.09 9.63 -8.02
CA ARG A 38 -0.70 8.94 -6.87
C ARG A 38 0.33 8.42 -5.87
N ILE A 39 1.42 7.83 -6.36
CA ILE A 39 2.50 7.32 -5.50
C ILE A 39 3.24 8.50 -4.86
N ALA A 40 3.50 9.56 -5.63
CA ALA A 40 4.10 10.80 -5.15
C ALA A 40 3.32 11.39 -3.97
N ASN A 41 2.01 11.60 -4.14
CA ASN A 41 1.13 12.09 -3.08
C ASN A 41 1.16 11.20 -1.82
N TYR A 42 1.32 9.87 -1.99
CA TYR A 42 1.42 8.95 -0.87
C TYR A 42 2.74 9.10 -0.10
N ILE A 43 3.85 9.20 -0.82
CA ILE A 43 5.18 9.40 -0.23
C ILE A 43 5.27 10.75 0.48
N GLU A 44 4.72 11.81 -0.12
CA GLU A 44 4.66 13.14 0.50
C GLU A 44 3.85 13.12 1.80
N LYS A 45 2.70 12.44 1.81
CA LYS A 45 1.91 12.27 3.03
C LYS A 45 2.66 11.46 4.09
N HIS A 46 3.37 10.40 3.70
CA HIS A 46 4.22 9.61 4.60
C HIS A 46 5.33 10.47 5.20
N LYS A 47 6.04 11.25 4.36
CA LYS A 47 7.08 12.20 4.77
C LYS A 47 6.56 13.17 5.82
N TRP A 48 5.39 13.77 5.57
CA TRP A 48 4.75 14.68 6.52
C TRP A 48 4.46 13.97 7.86
N LEU A 49 3.82 12.81 7.83
CA LEU A 49 3.50 12.03 9.02
C LEU A 49 4.72 11.59 9.83
N VAL A 50 5.83 11.27 9.15
CA VAL A 50 7.08 10.90 9.82
C VAL A 50 7.69 12.13 10.49
N ASN A 51 7.79 13.25 9.79
CA ASN A 51 8.35 14.50 10.33
C ASN A 51 7.58 15.01 11.56
N GLU A 52 6.27 14.78 11.65
CA GLU A 52 5.48 15.10 12.86
C GLU A 52 5.90 14.29 14.10
N LYS A 53 6.65 13.19 13.94
CA LYS A 53 6.98 12.24 15.00
C LYS A 53 8.45 12.23 15.41
N ILE A 54 9.32 12.98 14.73
CA ILE A 54 10.76 13.00 14.96
C ILE A 54 11.28 14.45 15.03
N PRO A 55 12.39 14.72 15.75
CA PRO A 55 12.88 16.08 15.95
C PRO A 55 13.70 16.64 14.78
N TYR A 56 13.70 15.97 13.62
CA TYR A 56 14.47 16.37 12.44
C TYR A 56 13.65 16.15 11.16
N THR A 57 14.01 16.86 10.08
CA THR A 57 13.33 16.75 8.80
C THR A 57 14.00 15.69 7.93
N ILE A 58 13.23 14.72 7.44
CA ILE A 58 13.71 13.76 6.44
C ILE A 58 13.57 14.30 5.02
N THR A 59 14.47 13.86 4.13
CA THR A 59 14.40 14.13 2.69
C THR A 59 13.31 13.29 2.02
N LEU A 60 13.00 13.59 0.76
CA LEU A 60 12.00 12.84 0.01
C LEU A 60 12.47 11.42 -0.31
N GLU A 61 13.77 11.26 -0.58
CA GLU A 61 14.43 9.97 -0.79
C GLU A 61 14.40 9.12 0.49
N GLN A 62 14.66 9.73 1.64
CA GLN A 62 14.54 9.05 2.93
C GLN A 62 13.09 8.62 3.22
N ALA A 63 12.12 9.49 2.90
CA ALA A 63 10.70 9.16 3.03
C ALA A 63 10.29 8.02 2.09
N PHE A 64 10.73 8.06 0.82
CA PHE A 64 10.51 7.00 -0.15
C PHE A 64 11.08 5.67 0.34
N PHE A 65 12.36 5.66 0.75
CA PHE A 65 13.02 4.45 1.23
C PHE A 65 12.31 3.88 2.47
N SER A 66 11.98 4.75 3.43
CA SER A 66 11.20 4.37 4.61
C SER A 66 9.84 3.76 4.24
N TRP A 67 9.11 4.39 3.32
CA TRP A 67 7.84 3.87 2.82
C TRP A 67 8.01 2.53 2.11
N TYR A 68 9.00 2.41 1.23
CA TYR A 68 9.25 1.20 0.46
C TYR A 68 9.49 0.00 1.40
N GLU A 69 10.45 0.15 2.32
CA GLU A 69 10.87 -0.92 3.24
C GLU A 69 9.80 -1.27 4.29
N ASN A 70 9.11 -0.26 4.84
CA ASN A 70 8.26 -0.46 6.03
C ASN A 70 6.76 -0.51 5.70
N VAL A 71 6.36 -0.12 4.49
CA VAL A 71 4.94 -0.03 4.10
C VAL A 71 4.70 -0.80 2.81
N PHE A 72 5.31 -0.40 1.69
CA PHE A 72 5.05 -1.00 0.39
C PHE A 72 5.39 -2.49 0.36
N PHE A 73 6.64 -2.84 0.61
CA PHE A 73 7.12 -4.21 0.46
C PHE A 73 6.39 -5.17 1.42
N PRO A 74 6.29 -4.92 2.74
CA PRO A 74 5.59 -5.83 3.65
C PRO A 74 4.10 -5.98 3.30
N GLN A 75 3.43 -4.89 2.93
CA GLN A 75 2.03 -4.94 2.54
C GLN A 75 1.84 -5.74 1.25
N TRP A 76 2.66 -5.47 0.23
CA TRP A 76 2.58 -6.14 -1.06
C TRP A 76 2.82 -7.64 -0.92
N THR A 77 3.83 -8.04 -0.15
CA THR A 77 4.09 -9.44 0.19
C THR A 77 2.84 -10.13 0.77
N GLU A 78 2.16 -9.49 1.72
CA GLU A 78 0.94 -10.06 2.30
C GLU A 78 -0.27 -10.06 1.35
N MET A 79 -0.36 -9.08 0.44
CA MET A 79 -1.35 -9.09 -0.62
C MET A 79 -1.15 -10.28 -1.57
N VAL A 80 0.11 -10.60 -1.90
CA VAL A 80 0.44 -11.80 -2.69
C VAL A 80 0.12 -13.08 -1.88
N ASN A 81 0.58 -13.19 -0.64
CA ASN A 81 0.39 -14.37 0.21
C ASN A 81 -1.09 -14.68 0.49
N SER A 82 -1.93 -13.65 0.62
CA SER A 82 -3.36 -13.79 0.85
C SER A 82 -4.17 -14.07 -0.42
N ASN A 83 -3.54 -14.02 -1.59
CA ASN A 83 -4.18 -14.08 -2.91
C ASN A 83 -5.28 -13.02 -3.11
N ILE A 84 -5.23 -11.89 -2.39
CA ILE A 84 -6.28 -10.86 -2.49
C ILE A 84 -6.40 -10.30 -3.91
N LEU A 85 -5.27 -10.17 -4.61
CA LEU A 85 -5.18 -9.69 -6.00
C LEU A 85 -6.01 -10.57 -6.96
N THR A 86 -5.98 -11.89 -6.77
CA THR A 86 -6.74 -12.84 -7.59
C THR A 86 -8.20 -12.93 -7.13
N ILE A 87 -8.44 -12.98 -5.81
CA ILE A 87 -9.78 -13.12 -5.24
C ILE A 87 -10.66 -11.90 -5.55
N LEU A 88 -10.07 -10.70 -5.52
CA LEU A 88 -10.76 -9.43 -5.72
C LEU A 88 -10.35 -8.75 -7.02
N ASN A 89 -10.15 -9.53 -8.09
CA ASN A 89 -9.68 -9.08 -9.41
C ASN A 89 -10.55 -8.03 -10.13
N LYS A 90 -11.73 -7.71 -9.59
CA LYS A 90 -12.57 -6.59 -10.05
C LYS A 90 -11.95 -5.22 -9.73
N TYR A 91 -11.03 -5.15 -8.76
CA TYR A 91 -10.30 -3.95 -8.38
C TYR A 91 -8.89 -3.98 -8.97
N THR A 92 -8.35 -2.80 -9.24
CA THR A 92 -6.93 -2.65 -9.62
C THR A 92 -6.02 -2.95 -8.43
N PRO A 93 -4.75 -3.35 -8.67
CA PRO A 93 -3.78 -3.52 -7.60
C PRO A 93 -3.63 -2.29 -6.70
N TYR A 94 -3.60 -1.08 -7.27
CA TYR A 94 -3.56 0.17 -6.51
C TYR A 94 -4.79 0.37 -5.61
N GLU A 95 -6.00 0.07 -6.10
CA GLU A 95 -7.21 0.17 -5.27
C GLU A 95 -7.18 -0.82 -4.10
N LEU A 96 -6.76 -2.07 -4.35
CA LEU A 96 -6.59 -3.07 -3.31
C LEU A 96 -5.52 -2.66 -2.31
N TYR A 97 -4.39 -2.13 -2.79
CA TYR A 97 -3.33 -1.62 -1.93
C TYR A 97 -3.88 -0.53 -1.01
N LYS A 98 -4.61 0.46 -1.54
CA LYS A 98 -5.24 1.52 -0.73
C LYS A 98 -6.24 0.96 0.28
N MET A 99 -7.06 -0.01 -0.10
CA MET A 99 -8.03 -0.65 0.81
C MET A 99 -7.32 -1.36 1.98
N VAL A 100 -6.25 -2.10 1.69
CA VAL A 100 -5.46 -2.80 2.70
C VAL A 100 -4.72 -1.82 3.60
N SER A 101 -4.10 -0.77 3.06
CA SER A 101 -3.43 0.25 3.88
C SER A 101 -4.41 0.96 4.82
N THR A 102 -5.61 1.26 4.33
CA THR A 102 -6.68 1.88 5.12
C THR A 102 -7.14 0.95 6.25
N GLU A 103 -7.39 -0.33 5.93
CA GLU A 103 -7.81 -1.33 6.91
C GLU A 103 -6.72 -1.58 7.97
N TYR A 104 -5.47 -1.68 7.54
CA TYR A 104 -4.32 -1.84 8.42
C TYR A 104 -4.22 -0.68 9.41
N PHE A 105 -4.36 0.56 8.94
CA PHE A 105 -4.35 1.74 9.80
C PHE A 105 -5.42 1.66 10.89
N TYR A 106 -6.68 1.35 10.53
CA TYR A 106 -7.76 1.21 11.50
C TYR A 106 -7.52 0.08 12.52
N LEU A 107 -7.02 -1.07 12.07
CA LEU A 107 -6.73 -2.19 12.97
C LEU A 107 -5.58 -1.86 13.93
N MET A 108 -4.53 -1.20 13.43
CA MET A 108 -3.38 -0.76 14.24
C MET A 108 -3.73 0.23 15.34
N GLU A 109 -4.77 1.05 15.16
CA GLU A 109 -5.27 1.94 16.22
C GLU A 109 -5.83 1.15 17.41
N SER A 110 -6.44 -0.01 17.15
CA SER A 110 -7.00 -0.89 18.18
C SER A 110 -5.98 -1.88 18.76
N ASP A 111 -5.05 -2.36 17.94
CA ASP A 111 -4.09 -3.40 18.27
C ASP A 111 -2.79 -3.16 17.49
N ARG A 112 -1.78 -2.65 18.20
CA ARG A 112 -0.46 -2.31 17.63
C ARG A 112 0.36 -3.54 17.21
N SER A 113 -0.08 -4.75 17.53
CA SER A 113 0.54 -5.99 17.05
C SER A 113 -0.04 -6.47 15.73
N THR A 114 -0.95 -5.71 15.11
CA THR A 114 -1.56 -6.05 13.83
C THR A 114 -0.51 -6.13 12.71
N TYR A 115 -0.64 -7.14 11.87
CA TYR A 115 0.14 -7.30 10.64
C TYR A 115 -0.76 -7.17 9.40
N TYR A 116 -0.17 -6.91 8.23
CA TYR A 116 -0.90 -6.71 6.97
C TYR A 116 -1.75 -7.92 6.55
N ASN A 117 -1.41 -9.14 6.96
CA ASN A 117 -2.21 -10.33 6.68
C ASN A 117 -3.65 -10.21 7.23
N LYS A 118 -3.81 -9.67 8.45
CA LYS A 118 -5.11 -9.44 9.09
C LYS A 118 -5.91 -8.42 8.29
N ALA A 119 -5.28 -7.33 7.87
CA ALA A 119 -5.90 -6.34 6.99
C ALA A 119 -6.34 -6.94 5.65
N CYS A 120 -5.49 -7.77 5.02
CA CYS A 120 -5.84 -8.45 3.77
C CYS A 120 -7.08 -9.33 3.91
N TYR A 121 -7.13 -10.19 4.94
CA TYR A 121 -8.29 -11.06 5.16
C TYR A 121 -9.55 -10.29 5.58
N ALA A 122 -9.41 -9.18 6.30
CA ALA A 122 -10.53 -8.30 6.62
C ALA A 122 -11.12 -7.65 5.36
N VAL A 123 -10.27 -7.16 4.44
CA VAL A 123 -10.72 -6.64 3.13
C VAL A 123 -11.37 -7.76 2.30
N ILE A 124 -10.78 -8.96 2.23
CA ILE A 124 -11.38 -10.11 1.53
C ILE A 124 -12.78 -10.42 2.10
N LEU A 125 -12.91 -10.46 3.43
CA LEU A 125 -14.16 -10.73 4.11
C LEU A 125 -15.22 -9.67 3.82
N ARG A 126 -14.84 -8.39 3.76
CA ARG A 126 -15.74 -7.27 3.45
C ARG A 126 -16.19 -7.28 1.99
N GLU A 127 -15.25 -7.41 1.07
CA GLU A 127 -15.45 -7.13 -0.36
C GLU A 127 -15.93 -8.35 -1.18
N SER A 128 -15.65 -9.57 -0.70
CA SER A 128 -16.04 -10.79 -1.43
C SER A 128 -17.53 -11.06 -1.30
N LYS A 129 -18.15 -11.44 -2.42
CA LYS A 129 -19.54 -11.94 -2.51
C LYS A 129 -19.63 -13.45 -2.33
N SER A 130 -18.52 -14.17 -2.46
CA SER A 130 -18.49 -15.64 -2.37
C SER A 130 -18.58 -16.09 -0.90
N PHE A 131 -19.60 -16.90 -0.59
CA PHE A 131 -19.78 -17.44 0.76
C PHE A 131 -18.55 -18.22 1.25
N PHE A 132 -17.99 -19.11 0.42
CA PHE A 132 -16.83 -19.92 0.79
C PHE A 132 -15.57 -19.08 1.00
N THR A 133 -15.36 -18.05 0.18
CA THR A 133 -14.23 -17.12 0.35
C THR A 133 -14.36 -16.35 1.65
N ARG A 134 -15.55 -15.83 1.96
CA ARG A 134 -15.83 -15.14 3.22
C ARG A 134 -15.63 -16.07 4.42
N LEU A 135 -16.11 -17.30 4.34
CA LEU A 135 -15.92 -18.30 5.40
C LEU A 135 -14.44 -18.59 5.64
N SER A 136 -13.68 -18.83 4.57
CA SER A 136 -12.22 -19.05 4.65
C SER A 136 -11.50 -17.85 5.27
N ALA A 137 -11.81 -16.62 4.83
CA ALA A 137 -11.23 -15.40 5.38
C ALA A 137 -11.55 -15.24 6.87
N LYS A 138 -12.78 -15.56 7.30
CA LYS A 138 -13.17 -15.52 8.72
C LYS A 138 -12.37 -16.53 9.56
N ILE A 139 -12.16 -17.75 9.06
CA ILE A 139 -11.34 -18.77 9.73
C ILE A 139 -9.87 -18.34 9.84
N LYS A 140 -9.34 -17.68 8.81
CA LYS A 140 -7.97 -17.13 8.85
C LYS A 140 -7.87 -16.01 9.89
N LEU A 141 -8.81 -15.07 9.91
CA LEU A 141 -8.84 -13.97 10.89
C LEU A 141 -8.92 -14.45 12.33
N SER A 142 -9.65 -15.53 12.63
CA SER A 142 -9.73 -16.06 14.00
C SER A 142 -8.45 -16.75 14.49
N ARG A 143 -7.44 -16.90 13.62
CA ARG A 143 -6.15 -17.54 13.91
C ARG A 143 -4.99 -16.54 13.89
N LEU A 144 -5.28 -15.26 13.68
CA LEU A 144 -4.33 -14.14 13.57
C LEU A 144 -4.48 -13.16 14.72
#